data_AF-A0A660LHG5-F1
#
_entry.id   AF-A0A660LHG5-F1
#
_cell.length_a   1.000
_cell.length_b   1.000
_cell.length_c   1.000
_cell.angle_alpha   90.00
_cell.angle_beta   90.00
_cell.angle_gamma   90.00
#
_symmetry.space_group_name_H-M   'P 1'
#
loop_
_entity.id
_entity.type
_entity.pdbx_description
1 polymer ?
#
loop_
_entity_poly.entity_id
_entity_poly.type
_entity_poly.pdbx_seq_one_letter_code
_entity_poly.pdbx_strand_id
1 'polypeptide(L)'
;MAAAAATLALAAPTIEGTDLADFLKGTAGPDVVLAKGGDDVVFGLGGDDRIDGGPGRDVLHGDGVCPPGAERPDACNDDDDRTGGDDVLRGGDGDDVLLGGRGNDVLEGGAGVDSLSADAGNDRVDAGDGDDEVDGGTGLDRIKGGAGDDWIATGAGSDIIDGGAGDDLIATESGNDRIDGGSGNDQIDSGRGNDRITGGSGRDTINSGPGNDTIDVRDGVRDVVNCGAGRDTVRADRRDKLVSCERVNTR
;
A
#
# COMPACT_ATOMS: atom_id res chain seq x y z
N MET A 1 -12.83 10.62 -50.79
CA MET A 1 -12.99 11.16 -49.43
C MET A 1 -13.02 9.98 -48.48
N ALA A 2 -11.94 9.75 -47.74
CA ALA A 2 -11.91 8.73 -46.70
C ALA A 2 -12.67 9.29 -45.49
N ALA A 3 -13.75 8.62 -45.09
CA ALA A 3 -14.44 8.93 -43.85
C ALA A 3 -13.56 8.45 -42.70
N ALA A 4 -13.08 9.39 -41.88
CA ALA A 4 -12.44 9.09 -40.61
C ALA A 4 -13.50 8.46 -39.69
N ALA A 5 -13.26 7.23 -39.26
CA ALA A 5 -13.99 6.66 -38.13
C ALA A 5 -13.54 7.44 -36.90
N ALA A 6 -14.41 8.33 -36.42
CA ALA A 6 -14.26 8.90 -35.09
C ALA A 6 -14.52 7.76 -34.10
N THR A 7 -13.46 7.27 -33.46
CA THR A 7 -13.55 6.37 -32.33
C THR A 7 -14.25 7.15 -31.21
N LEU A 8 -15.54 6.91 -31.05
CA LEU A 8 -16.31 7.41 -29.92
C LEU A 8 -15.90 6.56 -28.73
N ALA A 9 -15.00 7.07 -27.88
CA ALA A 9 -14.80 6.49 -26.55
C ALA A 9 -16.15 6.60 -25.83
N LEU A 10 -16.84 5.48 -25.62
CA LEU A 10 -17.95 5.45 -24.67
C LEU A 10 -17.34 5.85 -23.32
N ALA A 11 -17.86 6.90 -22.70
CA ALA A 11 -17.53 7.21 -21.32
C ALA A 11 -17.82 5.96 -20.48
N ALA A 12 -16.89 5.61 -19.59
CA ALA A 12 -17.07 4.57 -18.59
C ALA A 12 -18.45 4.76 -17.91
N PRO A 13 -19.25 3.70 -17.70
CA PRO A 13 -20.44 3.77 -16.86
C PRO A 13 -20.12 4.45 -15.53
N THR A 14 -20.91 5.47 -15.17
CA THR A 14 -20.85 6.10 -13.85
C THR A 14 -21.95 5.50 -12.99
N ILE A 15 -21.57 4.96 -11.84
CA ILE A 15 -22.46 4.43 -10.81
C ILE A 15 -22.39 5.39 -9.62
N GLU A 16 -23.54 5.83 -9.14
CA GLU A 16 -23.61 6.73 -7.99
C GLU A 16 -24.49 6.11 -6.89
N GLY A 17 -23.98 6.12 -5.67
CA GLY A 17 -24.72 5.85 -4.45
C GLY A 17 -25.46 7.08 -3.91
N THR A 18 -25.76 7.01 -2.62
CA THR A 18 -26.55 7.91 -1.80
C THR A 18 -25.78 8.31 -0.55
N ASP A 19 -26.38 9.12 0.34
CA ASP A 19 -25.77 9.45 1.63
C ASP A 19 -26.11 8.39 2.72
N LEU A 20 -26.38 7.14 2.30
CA LEU A 20 -26.68 5.99 3.15
C LEU A 20 -25.83 4.81 2.69
N ALA A 21 -25.63 3.84 3.59
CA ALA A 21 -24.98 2.57 3.27
C ALA A 21 -25.56 1.90 2.02
N ASP A 22 -24.73 1.79 0.99
CA ASP A 22 -25.05 1.27 -0.33
C ASP A 22 -24.25 -0.01 -0.64
N PHE A 23 -24.81 -0.80 -1.56
CA PHE A 23 -24.12 -1.93 -2.16
C PHE A 23 -24.04 -1.69 -3.66
N LEU A 24 -22.84 -1.37 -4.14
CA LEU A 24 -22.59 -0.95 -5.51
C LEU A 24 -21.71 -1.97 -6.23
N LYS A 25 -21.94 -2.11 -7.54
CA LYS A 25 -21.27 -3.08 -8.36
C LYS A 25 -21.05 -2.54 -9.77
N GLY A 26 -19.79 -2.55 -10.21
CA GLY A 26 -19.34 -2.28 -11.57
C GLY A 26 -19.64 -3.41 -12.56
N THR A 27 -18.92 -3.37 -13.65
CA THR A 27 -19.00 -4.25 -14.81
C THR A 27 -17.63 -4.88 -15.06
N ALA A 28 -17.49 -5.69 -16.11
CA ALA A 28 -16.19 -6.29 -16.46
C ALA A 28 -15.32 -5.35 -17.34
N GLY A 29 -15.60 -4.06 -17.34
CA GLY A 29 -14.79 -3.05 -18.02
C GLY A 29 -14.75 -1.78 -17.17
N PRO A 30 -14.01 -0.74 -17.59
CA PRO A 30 -13.77 0.43 -16.76
C PRO A 30 -15.05 1.09 -16.25
N ASP A 31 -15.17 1.20 -14.93
CA ASP A 31 -16.26 1.84 -14.21
C ASP A 31 -15.78 3.08 -13.45
N VAL A 32 -16.71 4.01 -13.19
CA VAL A 32 -16.51 5.09 -12.23
C VAL A 32 -17.61 4.99 -11.19
N VAL A 33 -17.25 4.67 -9.95
CA VAL A 33 -18.18 4.53 -8.83
C VAL A 33 -17.96 5.64 -7.81
N LEU A 34 -19.04 6.35 -7.48
CA LEU A 34 -19.07 7.35 -6.41
C LEU A 34 -20.09 6.88 -5.37
N ALA A 35 -19.61 6.30 -4.26
CA ALA A 35 -20.48 5.73 -3.23
C ALA A 35 -21.19 6.82 -2.40
N LYS A 36 -20.44 7.91 -2.15
CA LYS A 36 -20.85 9.17 -1.53
C LYS A 36 -20.74 9.13 -0.03
N GLY A 37 -21.73 8.65 0.71
CA GLY A 37 -21.59 8.65 2.16
C GLY A 37 -22.44 7.60 2.84
N GLY A 38 -22.05 7.22 4.04
CA GLY A 38 -22.55 6.01 4.68
C GLY A 38 -21.50 4.91 4.58
N ASP A 39 -21.73 3.78 5.26
CA ASP A 39 -20.81 2.64 5.23
C ASP A 39 -21.11 1.80 3.99
N ASP A 40 -20.34 1.99 2.91
CA ASP A 40 -20.60 1.45 1.59
C ASP A 40 -19.79 0.18 1.28
N VAL A 41 -20.33 -0.67 0.40
CA VAL A 41 -19.60 -1.81 -0.16
C VAL A 41 -19.61 -1.71 -1.67
N VAL A 42 -18.42 -1.62 -2.27
CA VAL A 42 -18.25 -1.44 -3.71
C VAL A 42 -17.38 -2.55 -4.29
N PHE A 43 -17.80 -3.09 -5.44
CA PHE A 43 -17.01 -4.01 -6.26
C PHE A 43 -16.85 -3.43 -7.67
N GLY A 44 -15.63 -3.17 -8.12
CA GLY A 44 -15.31 -2.79 -9.50
C GLY A 44 -15.49 -3.96 -10.48
N LEU A 45 -14.93 -5.11 -10.08
CA LEU A 45 -14.89 -6.41 -10.76
C LEU A 45 -13.71 -6.58 -11.70
N GLY A 46 -13.67 -5.91 -12.85
CA GLY A 46 -12.57 -6.09 -13.78
C GLY A 46 -12.53 -4.98 -14.82
N GLY A 47 -11.34 -4.73 -15.36
CA GLY A 47 -11.05 -3.50 -16.09
C GLY A 47 -10.64 -2.39 -15.13
N ASP A 48 -10.06 -1.31 -15.69
CA ASP A 48 -9.49 -0.23 -14.89
C ASP A 48 -10.58 0.66 -14.25
N ASP A 49 -10.83 0.46 -12.97
CA ASP A 49 -11.92 1.10 -12.24
C ASP A 49 -11.47 2.34 -11.46
N ARG A 50 -12.42 3.25 -11.21
CA ARG A 50 -12.24 4.38 -10.30
C ARG A 50 -13.33 4.38 -9.27
N ILE A 51 -12.98 4.10 -8.02
CA ILE A 51 -13.92 3.97 -6.92
C ILE A 51 -13.59 5.01 -5.85
N ASP A 52 -14.61 5.75 -5.44
CA ASP A 52 -14.56 6.77 -4.38
C ASP A 52 -15.63 6.40 -3.34
N GLY A 53 -15.21 5.99 -2.14
CA GLY A 53 -16.08 5.66 -1.01
C GLY A 53 -16.76 6.92 -0.47
N GLY A 54 -15.95 7.88 -0.03
CA GLY A 54 -16.41 9.14 0.53
C GLY A 54 -16.42 9.06 2.06
N PRO A 55 -17.35 9.75 2.77
CA PRO A 55 -17.41 9.63 4.22
C PRO A 55 -18.19 8.40 4.70
N GLY A 56 -17.60 7.63 5.59
CA GLY A 56 -18.19 6.42 6.16
C GLY A 56 -17.12 5.34 6.30
N ARG A 57 -17.46 4.20 6.92
CA ARG A 57 -16.56 3.04 6.87
C ARG A 57 -16.91 2.21 5.63
N ASP A 58 -16.05 2.29 4.63
CA ASP A 58 -16.28 1.71 3.32
C ASP A 58 -15.44 0.45 3.08
N VAL A 59 -15.93 -0.41 2.20
CA VAL A 59 -15.22 -1.59 1.73
C VAL A 59 -15.18 -1.58 0.21
N LEU A 60 -14.00 -1.28 -0.33
CA LEU A 60 -13.76 -1.08 -1.75
C LEU A 60 -12.93 -2.24 -2.30
N HIS A 61 -13.48 -2.92 -3.30
CA HIS A 61 -12.78 -3.94 -4.05
C HIS A 61 -12.61 -3.42 -5.48
N GLY A 62 -11.38 -3.21 -5.93
CA GLY A 62 -11.06 -2.96 -7.34
C GLY A 62 -11.44 -4.20 -8.14
N ASP A 63 -10.74 -5.29 -7.86
CA ASP A 63 -11.10 -6.63 -8.36
C ASP A 63 -11.97 -7.43 -7.38
N GLY A 64 -12.77 -8.38 -7.89
CA GLY A 64 -13.30 -9.42 -6.99
C GLY A 64 -14.45 -10.28 -7.50
N VAL A 65 -14.62 -11.41 -6.82
CA VAL A 65 -15.76 -12.33 -6.99
C VAL A 65 -16.68 -12.20 -5.77
N CYS A 66 -17.96 -11.93 -5.97
CA CYS A 66 -18.91 -11.83 -4.85
C CYS A 66 -18.97 -13.16 -4.06
N PRO A 67 -18.90 -13.14 -2.71
CA PRO A 67 -18.96 -14.35 -1.92
C PRO A 67 -20.31 -15.08 -2.07
N PRO A 68 -20.30 -16.42 -2.06
CA PRO A 68 -21.53 -17.21 -2.17
C PRO A 68 -22.44 -16.94 -0.97
N GLY A 69 -23.57 -16.27 -1.22
CA GLY A 69 -24.57 -15.94 -0.20
C GLY A 69 -24.95 -14.45 -0.09
N ALA A 70 -24.33 -13.55 -0.87
CA ALA A 70 -24.85 -12.21 -1.06
C ALA A 70 -26.30 -12.28 -1.59
N GLU A 71 -27.21 -11.43 -1.10
CA GLU A 71 -28.67 -11.63 -1.17
C GLU A 71 -29.32 -11.76 -2.58
N ARG A 72 -28.55 -11.77 -3.67
CA ARG A 72 -29.01 -12.15 -5.02
C ARG A 72 -28.02 -13.11 -5.71
N PRO A 73 -28.28 -14.44 -5.66
CA PRO A 73 -27.41 -15.48 -6.21
C PRO A 73 -27.24 -15.47 -7.75
N ASP A 74 -28.01 -14.66 -8.49
CA ASP A 74 -28.11 -14.77 -9.95
C ASP A 74 -27.37 -13.63 -10.71
N ALA A 75 -26.67 -12.72 -10.02
CA ALA A 75 -26.16 -11.46 -10.61
C ALA A 75 -24.63 -11.32 -10.69
N CYS A 76 -23.87 -12.32 -10.25
CA CYS A 76 -22.40 -12.20 -10.10
C CYS A 76 -21.65 -13.40 -10.65
N ASN A 77 -22.03 -13.86 -11.84
CA ASN A 77 -21.30 -14.91 -12.54
C ASN A 77 -20.08 -14.31 -13.26
N ASP A 78 -19.05 -13.95 -12.50
CA ASP A 78 -17.72 -13.74 -13.06
C ASP A 78 -16.78 -14.84 -12.56
N ASP A 79 -16.57 -15.83 -13.42
CA ASP A 79 -15.59 -16.90 -13.26
C ASP A 79 -14.20 -16.47 -13.82
N ASP A 80 -13.99 -15.18 -14.08
CA ASP A 80 -12.78 -14.66 -14.73
C ASP A 80 -11.96 -13.78 -13.79
N ASP A 81 -11.26 -14.43 -12.85
CA ASP A 81 -10.07 -13.90 -12.19
C ASP A 81 -8.91 -13.56 -13.16
N ARG A 82 -9.17 -13.42 -14.46
CA ARG A 82 -8.16 -13.23 -15.52
C ARG A 82 -8.16 -11.85 -16.12
N THR A 83 -9.14 -10.98 -15.81
CA THR A 83 -9.15 -9.65 -16.40
C THR A 83 -8.28 -8.66 -15.64
N GLY A 84 -8.25 -8.68 -14.30
CA GLY A 84 -7.57 -7.65 -13.51
C GLY A 84 -7.97 -6.22 -13.93
N GLY A 85 -7.31 -5.23 -13.37
CA GLY A 85 -7.51 -3.82 -13.70
C GLY A 85 -6.42 -2.98 -13.07
N ASP A 86 -5.98 -1.91 -13.74
CA ASP A 86 -5.17 -0.89 -13.05
C ASP A 86 -6.15 0.06 -12.34
N ASP A 87 -6.49 -0.21 -11.08
CA ASP A 87 -7.59 0.45 -10.37
C ASP A 87 -7.15 1.69 -9.58
N VAL A 88 -8.11 2.58 -9.32
CA VAL A 88 -7.94 3.71 -8.40
C VAL A 88 -9.02 3.65 -7.33
N LEU A 89 -8.62 3.39 -6.10
CA LEU A 89 -9.49 3.29 -4.93
C LEU A 89 -9.21 4.44 -3.97
N ARG A 90 -10.26 5.12 -3.52
CA ARG A 90 -10.21 6.13 -2.45
C ARG A 90 -11.21 5.80 -1.36
N GLY A 91 -10.73 5.57 -0.14
CA GLY A 91 -11.56 5.37 1.05
C GLY A 91 -12.31 6.65 1.39
N GLY A 92 -11.59 7.64 1.91
CA GLY A 92 -12.12 8.96 2.22
C GLY A 92 -12.02 9.28 3.71
N ASP A 93 -13.15 9.59 4.34
CA ASP A 93 -13.19 9.80 5.79
C ASP A 93 -13.78 8.53 6.43
N GLY A 94 -13.06 7.83 7.29
CA GLY A 94 -13.55 6.64 7.97
C GLY A 94 -12.46 5.58 8.12
N ASP A 95 -12.82 4.46 8.74
CA ASP A 95 -11.91 3.32 8.91
C ASP A 95 -12.16 2.34 7.75
N ASP A 96 -11.46 2.49 6.64
CA ASP A 96 -11.81 1.85 5.37
C ASP A 96 -11.06 0.54 5.08
N VAL A 97 -11.61 -0.27 4.18
CA VAL A 97 -10.95 -1.47 3.65
C VAL A 97 -10.83 -1.36 2.14
N LEU A 98 -9.60 -1.29 1.63
CA LEU A 98 -9.30 -1.17 0.20
C LEU A 98 -8.55 -2.41 -0.29
N LEU A 99 -9.09 -3.06 -1.31
CA LEU A 99 -8.51 -4.25 -1.94
C LEU A 99 -8.32 -3.97 -3.42
N GLY A 100 -7.07 -3.76 -3.87
CA GLY A 100 -6.71 -3.46 -5.26
C GLY A 100 -6.94 -4.67 -6.16
N GLY A 101 -6.14 -5.72 -5.97
CA GLY A 101 -6.27 -6.98 -6.69
C GLY A 101 -5.09 -7.22 -7.62
N ARG A 102 -5.35 -7.62 -8.86
CA ARG A 102 -4.31 -7.81 -9.87
C ARG A 102 -4.28 -6.59 -10.79
N GLY A 103 -3.13 -5.94 -10.86
CA GLY A 103 -2.93 -4.81 -11.75
C GLY A 103 -1.91 -3.87 -11.15
N ASN A 104 -1.74 -2.68 -11.68
CA ASN A 104 -0.95 -1.65 -11.02
C ASN A 104 -1.94 -0.64 -10.43
N ASP A 105 -2.23 -0.82 -9.15
CA ASP A 105 -3.31 -0.13 -8.47
C ASP A 105 -2.83 1.13 -7.76
N VAL A 106 -3.77 2.04 -7.53
CA VAL A 106 -3.58 3.24 -6.72
C VAL A 106 -4.60 3.22 -5.59
N LEU A 107 -4.13 3.07 -4.36
CA LEU A 107 -4.97 3.07 -3.16
C LEU A 107 -4.66 4.32 -2.32
N GLU A 108 -5.70 5.02 -1.90
CA GLU A 108 -5.67 6.18 -1.01
C GLU A 108 -6.66 5.92 0.13
N GLY A 109 -6.17 5.64 1.34
CA GLY A 109 -7.02 5.34 2.51
C GLY A 109 -7.77 6.59 2.95
N GLY A 110 -7.04 7.61 3.38
CA GLY A 110 -7.59 8.93 3.68
C GLY A 110 -7.43 9.26 5.15
N ALA A 111 -8.54 9.43 5.87
CA ALA A 111 -8.52 9.75 7.30
C ALA A 111 -9.28 8.70 8.10
N GLY A 112 -8.64 8.10 9.08
CA GLY A 112 -9.20 7.02 9.91
C GLY A 112 -8.22 5.85 9.96
N VAL A 113 -8.62 4.73 10.56
CA VAL A 113 -7.74 3.55 10.63
C VAL A 113 -8.07 2.62 9.47
N ASP A 114 -7.21 2.60 8.47
CA ASP A 114 -7.47 1.94 7.20
C ASP A 114 -6.75 0.59 7.08
N SER A 115 -7.32 -0.31 6.28
CA SER A 115 -6.72 -1.59 5.88
C SER A 115 -6.62 -1.65 4.35
N LEU A 116 -5.40 -1.64 3.84
CA LEU A 116 -5.10 -1.56 2.41
C LEU A 116 -4.32 -2.81 1.96
N SER A 117 -4.82 -3.50 0.94
CA SER A 117 -4.12 -4.62 0.28
C SER A 117 -4.04 -4.35 -1.23
N ALA A 118 -2.82 -4.17 -1.73
CA ALA A 118 -2.57 -3.92 -3.16
C ALA A 118 -2.43 -5.21 -3.98
N ASP A 119 -2.13 -6.35 -3.34
CA ASP A 119 -2.03 -7.68 -3.97
C ASP A 119 -0.91 -7.82 -5.02
N ALA A 120 -1.17 -7.89 -6.33
CA ALA A 120 -0.14 -8.26 -7.31
C ALA A 120 -0.01 -7.19 -8.38
N GLY A 121 1.13 -6.51 -8.42
CA GLY A 121 1.20 -5.28 -9.18
C GLY A 121 2.49 -4.51 -9.08
N ASN A 122 2.51 -3.28 -9.59
CA ASN A 122 3.51 -2.30 -9.16
C ASN A 122 2.71 -1.13 -8.62
N ASP A 123 2.41 -1.20 -7.34
CA ASP A 123 1.29 -0.46 -6.80
C ASP A 123 1.74 0.85 -6.16
N ARG A 124 0.77 1.75 -5.99
CA ARG A 124 0.97 3.00 -5.27
C ARG A 124 -0.05 3.09 -4.15
N VAL A 125 0.45 3.12 -2.92
CA VAL A 125 -0.38 3.20 -1.71
C VAL A 125 -0.02 4.47 -0.93
N ASP A 126 -1.03 5.22 -0.51
CA ASP A 126 -0.94 6.29 0.49
C ASP A 126 -2.03 6.00 1.54
N ALA A 127 -1.65 5.54 2.73
CA ALA A 127 -2.62 5.10 3.74
C ALA A 127 -3.32 6.32 4.37
N GLY A 128 -2.56 7.33 4.80
CA GLY A 128 -3.09 8.66 5.10
C GLY A 128 -2.89 9.07 6.55
N ASP A 129 -3.97 9.53 7.20
CA ASP A 129 -3.97 9.86 8.62
C ASP A 129 -4.65 8.72 9.38
N GLY A 130 -3.94 8.00 10.25
CA GLY A 130 -4.44 6.76 10.83
C GLY A 130 -3.34 5.89 11.39
N ASP A 131 -3.69 4.95 12.28
CA ASP A 131 -2.78 3.84 12.60
C ASP A 131 -3.08 2.71 11.60
N ASP A 132 -2.49 2.75 10.41
CA ASP A 132 -2.98 1.98 9.26
C ASP A 132 -2.32 0.60 9.11
N GLU A 133 -3.00 -0.33 8.42
CA GLU A 133 -2.45 -1.63 8.01
C GLU A 133 -2.32 -1.68 6.48
N VAL A 134 -1.10 -1.84 5.97
CA VAL A 134 -0.81 -1.90 4.54
C VAL A 134 -0.10 -3.19 4.17
N ASP A 135 -0.67 -3.94 3.22
CA ASP A 135 -0.01 -5.02 2.49
C ASP A 135 0.21 -4.59 1.03
N GLY A 136 1.47 -4.31 0.68
CA GLY A 136 1.87 -3.96 -0.68
C GLY A 136 1.83 -5.15 -1.64
N GLY A 137 1.84 -6.39 -1.15
CA GLY A 137 1.83 -7.57 -1.98
C GLY A 137 3.09 -7.75 -2.83
N THR A 138 2.97 -8.28 -4.05
CA THR A 138 4.13 -8.58 -4.92
C THR A 138 4.32 -7.55 -6.02
N GLY A 139 5.56 -7.13 -6.23
CA GLY A 139 6.04 -6.51 -7.46
C GLY A 139 6.96 -5.32 -7.23
N LEU A 140 6.61 -4.10 -7.59
CA LEU A 140 7.44 -2.95 -7.26
C LEU A 140 6.55 -1.85 -6.72
N ASP A 141 6.50 -1.79 -5.40
CA ASP A 141 5.46 -1.01 -4.75
C ASP A 141 6.02 0.29 -4.20
N ARG A 142 5.15 1.30 -4.16
CA ARG A 142 5.44 2.62 -3.62
C ARG A 142 4.43 2.92 -2.53
N ILE A 143 4.86 2.79 -1.29
CA ILE A 143 4.00 2.90 -0.11
C ILE A 143 4.39 4.12 0.70
N LYS A 144 3.38 4.85 1.15
CA LYS A 144 3.46 5.88 2.18
C LYS A 144 2.46 5.50 3.27
N GLY A 145 2.94 5.31 4.51
CA GLY A 145 2.08 5.09 5.68
C GLY A 145 1.32 6.37 5.98
N GLY A 146 2.03 7.38 6.47
CA GLY A 146 1.48 8.72 6.60
C GLY A 146 1.61 9.23 8.02
N ALA A 147 0.51 9.42 8.74
CA ALA A 147 0.53 9.91 10.11
C ALA A 147 -0.22 8.97 11.04
N GLY A 148 0.46 8.42 12.03
CA GLY A 148 -0.03 7.45 13.00
C GLY A 148 0.93 6.28 13.08
N ASP A 149 0.69 5.33 13.97
CA ASP A 149 1.57 4.19 14.18
C ASP A 149 1.21 3.09 13.16
N ASP A 150 1.91 3.05 12.02
CA ASP A 150 1.52 2.22 10.88
C ASP A 150 2.14 0.81 10.91
N TRP A 151 1.42 -0.19 10.39
CA TRP A 151 1.96 -1.49 10.04
C TRP A 151 2.04 -1.67 8.52
N ILE A 152 3.26 -1.70 7.99
CA ILE A 152 3.53 -1.82 6.57
C ILE A 152 4.25 -3.14 6.30
N ALA A 153 3.63 -4.00 5.51
CA ALA A 153 4.24 -5.19 4.95
C ALA A 153 4.36 -5.04 3.43
N THR A 154 5.52 -5.38 2.87
CA THR A 154 5.67 -5.60 1.42
C THR A 154 6.09 -7.03 1.16
N GLY A 155 5.63 -7.59 0.06
CA GLY A 155 6.03 -8.92 -0.38
C GLY A 155 7.34 -8.89 -1.15
N ALA A 156 7.44 -9.74 -2.16
CA ALA A 156 8.64 -9.78 -3.00
C ALA A 156 8.62 -8.62 -4.00
N GLY A 157 9.69 -7.82 -4.02
CA GLY A 157 9.73 -6.63 -4.84
C GLY A 157 11.00 -5.82 -4.71
N SER A 158 11.07 -4.62 -5.27
CA SER A 158 12.17 -3.70 -4.95
C SER A 158 11.56 -2.37 -4.61
N ASP A 159 11.06 -2.33 -3.39
CA ASP A 159 9.97 -1.44 -3.02
C ASP A 159 10.50 -0.11 -2.52
N ILE A 160 9.63 0.89 -2.48
CA ILE A 160 9.93 2.21 -1.94
C ILE A 160 8.90 2.51 -0.86
N ILE A 161 9.36 2.54 0.39
CA ILE A 161 8.54 2.75 1.58
C ILE A 161 8.95 4.05 2.27
N ASP A 162 7.95 4.82 2.67
CA ASP A 162 8.02 5.98 3.58
C ASP A 162 7.03 5.72 4.72
N GLY A 163 7.51 5.39 5.92
CA GLY A 163 6.67 5.11 7.09
C GLY A 163 5.85 6.34 7.47
N GLY A 164 6.54 7.45 7.70
CA GLY A 164 5.93 8.75 7.85
C GLY A 164 6.11 9.26 9.27
N ALA A 165 5.03 9.51 10.00
CA ALA A 165 5.08 10.02 11.36
C ALA A 165 4.32 9.11 12.30
N GLY A 166 5.00 8.55 13.29
CA GLY A 166 4.46 7.59 14.24
C GLY A 166 5.49 6.52 14.51
N ASP A 167 5.23 5.64 15.47
CA ASP A 167 6.11 4.51 15.76
C ASP A 167 5.77 3.35 14.80
N ASP A 168 6.39 3.33 13.62
CA ASP A 168 6.00 2.43 12.53
C ASP A 168 6.60 1.02 12.64
N LEU A 169 5.89 0.02 12.13
CA LEU A 169 6.38 -1.34 11.92
C LEU A 169 6.46 -1.63 10.42
N ILE A 170 7.68 -1.71 9.89
CA ILE A 170 7.93 -1.94 8.46
C ILE A 170 8.62 -3.30 8.29
N ALA A 171 8.00 -4.18 7.51
CA ALA A 171 8.58 -5.47 7.15
C ALA A 171 8.54 -5.66 5.63
N THR A 172 9.70 -5.82 5.01
CA THR A 172 9.80 -6.20 3.59
C THR A 172 10.31 -7.63 3.47
N GLU A 173 9.99 -8.33 2.38
CA GLU A 173 10.45 -9.71 2.19
C GLU A 173 11.77 -9.80 1.43
N SER A 174 11.74 -9.58 0.11
CA SER A 174 12.92 -9.81 -0.72
C SER A 174 13.00 -8.87 -1.90
N GLY A 175 14.22 -8.41 -2.14
CA GLY A 175 14.68 -7.61 -3.26
C GLY A 175 15.41 -6.37 -2.74
N ASN A 176 15.66 -5.35 -3.55
CA ASN A 176 16.51 -4.24 -3.11
C ASN A 176 15.62 -3.05 -2.74
N ASP A 177 15.29 -2.95 -1.46
CA ASP A 177 14.27 -2.02 -0.99
C ASP A 177 14.87 -0.68 -0.61
N ARG A 178 14.05 0.37 -0.72
CA ARG A 178 14.34 1.70 -0.22
C ARG A 178 13.34 2.05 0.86
N ILE A 179 13.80 2.11 2.09
CA ILE A 179 12.97 2.34 3.27
C ILE A 179 13.40 3.64 3.95
N ASP A 180 12.42 4.48 4.30
CA ASP A 180 12.56 5.61 5.21
C ASP A 180 11.54 5.41 6.35
N GLY A 181 12.02 5.28 7.59
CA GLY A 181 11.12 5.16 8.75
C GLY A 181 10.38 6.46 9.05
N GLY A 182 11.03 7.60 8.79
CA GLY A 182 10.42 8.91 9.01
C GLY A 182 10.64 9.43 10.43
N SER A 183 9.58 9.68 11.18
CA SER A 183 9.68 10.19 12.55
C SER A 183 8.93 9.34 13.54
N GLY A 184 9.60 8.89 14.59
CA GLY A 184 9.04 8.01 15.59
C GLY A 184 10.07 6.98 16.02
N ASN A 185 9.67 5.95 16.74
CA ASN A 185 10.54 4.85 17.13
C ASN A 185 10.25 3.65 16.25
N ASP A 186 10.85 3.65 15.07
CA ASP A 186 10.44 2.73 14.01
C ASP A 186 11.09 1.35 14.19
N GLN A 187 10.37 0.31 13.78
CA GLN A 187 10.84 -1.07 13.72
C GLN A 187 10.88 -1.51 12.27
N ILE A 188 12.09 -1.71 11.74
CA ILE A 188 12.30 -2.02 10.33
C ILE A 188 12.96 -3.40 10.20
N ASP A 189 12.33 -4.32 9.48
CA ASP A 189 12.94 -5.55 8.96
C ASP A 189 12.94 -5.50 7.42
N SER A 190 14.12 -5.32 6.80
CA SER A 190 14.21 -5.19 5.34
C SER A 190 14.37 -6.54 4.60
N GLY A 191 14.31 -7.66 5.32
CA GLY A 191 14.31 -8.96 4.68
C GLY A 191 15.63 -9.30 3.96
N ARG A 192 15.56 -9.69 2.68
CA ARG A 192 16.74 -10.09 1.88
C ARG A 192 16.96 -9.11 0.73
N GLY A 193 18.21 -8.71 0.53
CA GLY A 193 18.60 -8.10 -0.74
C GLY A 193 19.80 -7.19 -0.64
N ASN A 194 19.75 -6.00 -1.18
CA ASN A 194 20.75 -4.97 -0.87
C ASN A 194 19.98 -3.69 -0.62
N ASP A 195 19.66 -3.47 0.64
CA ASP A 195 18.64 -2.51 1.00
C ASP A 195 19.25 -1.16 1.31
N ARG A 196 18.45 -0.12 1.13
CA ARG A 196 18.80 1.24 1.52
C ARG A 196 17.80 1.75 2.54
N ILE A 197 18.27 1.85 3.77
CA ILE A 197 17.43 2.15 4.94
C ILE A 197 17.86 3.49 5.54
N THR A 198 16.90 4.38 5.73
CA THR A 198 17.01 5.52 6.63
C THR A 198 16.13 5.23 7.84
N GLY A 199 16.71 5.26 9.05
CA GLY A 199 15.92 5.09 10.28
C GLY A 199 14.97 6.27 10.49
N GLY A 200 15.49 7.47 10.30
CA GLY A 200 14.71 8.69 10.50
C GLY A 200 15.07 9.37 11.82
N SER A 201 14.11 10.01 12.45
CA SER A 201 14.28 10.64 13.76
C SER A 201 13.55 9.86 14.84
N GLY A 202 14.19 9.68 15.99
CA GLY A 202 13.62 8.94 17.11
C GLY A 202 14.52 7.78 17.45
N ARG A 203 14.01 6.71 18.09
CA ARG A 203 14.84 5.56 18.46
C ARG A 203 14.42 4.36 17.64
N ASP A 204 15.22 4.07 16.63
CA ASP A 204 14.83 3.09 15.63
C ASP A 204 15.47 1.73 15.95
N THR A 205 14.78 0.66 15.58
CA THR A 205 15.30 -0.71 15.62
C THR A 205 15.26 -1.28 14.21
N ILE A 206 16.45 -1.54 13.66
CA ILE A 206 16.62 -1.98 12.27
C ILE A 206 17.26 -3.36 12.24
N ASN A 207 16.63 -4.27 11.50
CA ASN A 207 17.19 -5.54 11.05
C ASN A 207 17.30 -5.50 9.52
N SER A 208 18.51 -5.39 8.98
CA SER A 208 18.68 -5.34 7.52
C SER A 208 18.77 -6.71 6.86
N GLY A 209 18.84 -7.78 7.65
CA GLY A 209 18.85 -9.14 7.13
C GLY A 209 20.07 -9.49 6.26
N PRO A 210 19.96 -10.47 5.34
CA PRO A 210 21.07 -10.84 4.45
C PRO A 210 21.18 -9.88 3.26
N GLY A 211 22.36 -9.33 3.02
CA GLY A 211 22.54 -8.38 1.94
C GLY A 211 23.85 -7.63 1.92
N ASN A 212 23.97 -6.64 1.03
CA ASN A 212 25.00 -5.61 1.19
C ASN A 212 24.28 -4.28 1.38
N ASP A 213 23.92 -4.00 2.62
CA ASP A 213 22.95 -2.96 2.91
C ASP A 213 23.63 -1.61 3.15
N THR A 214 22.88 -0.54 2.92
CA THR A 214 23.29 0.83 3.24
C THR A 214 22.31 1.45 4.21
N ILE A 215 22.77 1.72 5.42
CA ILE A 215 21.94 2.14 6.54
C ILE A 215 22.39 3.53 7.01
N ASP A 216 21.45 4.46 7.18
CA ASP A 216 21.67 5.80 7.73
C ASP A 216 20.73 6.08 8.91
N VAL A 217 21.28 6.17 10.10
CA VAL A 217 20.55 6.45 11.36
C VAL A 217 21.10 7.71 12.05
N ARG A 218 21.77 8.59 11.31
CA ARG A 218 22.43 9.77 11.90
C ARG A 218 21.47 10.82 12.46
N ASP A 219 20.22 10.80 12.01
CA ASP A 219 19.19 11.75 12.41
C ASP A 219 18.41 11.27 13.66
N GLY A 220 18.59 10.00 14.04
CA GLY A 220 17.99 9.35 15.19
C GLY A 220 18.72 9.56 16.52
N VAL A 221 18.26 8.82 17.53
CA VAL A 221 18.76 8.85 18.91
C VAL A 221 18.81 7.44 19.51
N ARG A 222 20.04 6.91 19.60
CA ARG A 222 20.34 5.63 20.27
C ARG A 222 19.67 4.46 19.57
N ASP A 223 19.86 4.42 18.26
CA ASP A 223 19.27 3.42 17.39
C ASP A 223 19.94 2.06 17.60
N VAL A 224 19.21 1.00 17.28
CA VAL A 224 19.70 -0.37 17.36
C VAL A 224 19.68 -0.96 15.96
N VAL A 225 20.86 -1.22 15.39
CA VAL A 225 20.98 -1.77 14.05
C VAL A 225 21.62 -3.15 14.11
N ASN A 226 20.92 -4.15 13.59
CA ASN A 226 21.43 -5.46 13.27
C ASN A 226 21.62 -5.57 11.77
N CYS A 227 22.87 -5.57 11.31
CA CYS A 227 23.18 -5.61 9.88
C CYS A 227 23.02 -6.99 9.24
N GLY A 228 22.76 -8.03 10.05
CA GLY A 228 22.60 -9.38 9.53
C GLY A 228 23.88 -9.89 8.85
N ALA A 229 23.76 -10.38 7.62
CA ALA A 229 24.84 -11.07 6.92
C ALA A 229 25.18 -10.41 5.59
N GLY A 230 26.45 -10.02 5.42
CA GLY A 230 27.01 -9.73 4.12
C GLY A 230 28.07 -8.65 4.20
N ARG A 231 27.92 -7.53 3.49
CA ARG A 231 28.90 -6.43 3.58
C ARG A 231 28.19 -5.10 3.64
N ASP A 232 27.86 -4.74 4.86
CA ASP A 232 26.96 -3.62 5.11
C ASP A 232 27.74 -2.34 5.39
N THR A 233 27.14 -1.22 5.01
CA THR A 233 27.66 0.12 5.22
C THR A 233 26.70 0.90 6.10
N VAL A 234 27.15 1.22 7.32
CA VAL A 234 26.32 1.95 8.29
C VAL A 234 26.89 3.34 8.55
N ARG A 235 26.01 4.34 8.52
CA ARG A 235 26.24 5.69 9.02
C ARG A 235 25.44 5.85 10.30
N ALA A 236 26.16 5.92 11.42
CA ALA A 236 25.59 6.02 12.76
C ALA A 236 26.47 6.93 13.63
N ASP A 237 25.96 7.36 14.77
CA ASP A 237 26.70 8.09 15.78
C ASP A 237 27.11 7.20 16.97
N ARG A 238 27.84 7.78 17.93
CA ARG A 238 28.40 7.05 19.09
C ARG A 238 27.37 6.57 20.12
N ARG A 239 26.11 6.98 20.01
CA ARG A 239 25.00 6.63 20.90
C ARG A 239 24.32 5.35 20.45
N ASP A 240 24.55 4.94 19.22
CA ASP A 240 23.84 3.85 18.57
C ASP A 240 24.52 2.51 18.85
N LYS A 241 23.71 1.46 18.85
CA LYS A 241 24.14 0.10 19.09
C LYS A 241 24.11 -0.65 17.76
N LEU A 242 25.30 -1.03 17.30
CA LEU A 242 25.46 -1.79 16.06
C LEU A 242 25.81 -3.24 16.38
N VAL A 243 25.15 -4.18 15.72
CA VAL A 243 25.33 -5.63 15.85
C VAL A 243 25.58 -6.23 14.47
N SER A 244 26.59 -7.09 14.35
CA SER A 244 26.92 -7.80 13.11
C SER A 244 27.28 -6.93 11.90
N CYS A 245 27.71 -5.68 12.08
CA CYS A 245 28.03 -4.78 10.97
C CYS A 245 29.53 -4.77 10.61
N GLU A 246 29.90 -5.02 9.34
CA GLU A 246 31.32 -5.05 8.93
C GLU A 246 31.94 -3.67 8.67
N ARG A 247 31.20 -2.71 8.07
CA ARG A 247 31.75 -1.39 7.71
C ARG A 247 30.95 -0.25 8.32
N VAL A 248 31.48 0.26 9.42
CA VAL A 248 30.86 1.38 10.15
C VAL A 248 31.62 2.68 9.86
N ASN A 249 30.91 3.69 9.39
CA ASN A 249 31.43 5.05 9.27
C ASN A 249 30.79 5.94 10.34
N THR A 250 31.32 5.85 11.56
CA THR A 250 30.90 6.71 12.68
C THR A 250 31.51 8.11 12.53
N ARG A 251 30.69 9.16 12.66
CA ARG A 251 31.19 10.53 12.88
C ARG A 251 30.65 11.11 14.18
#